data_AF-E4Z3L8-F1
#
_entry.id   AF-E4Z3L8-F1
#
_cell.length_a   1.000
_cell.length_b   1.000
_cell.length_c   1.000
_cell.angle_alpha   90.00
_cell.angle_beta   90.00
_cell.angle_gamma   90.00
#
_symmetry.space_group_name_H-M   'P 1'
#
loop_
_entity.id
_entity.type
_entity.pdbx_description
1 polymer ?
#
loop_
_entity_poly.entity_id
_entity_poly.type
_entity_poly.pdbx_seq_one_letter_code
_entity_poly.pdbx_strand_id
1 'polypeptide(L)'
;MWLDDLFPGEWKFSMAVVPIFLLCIAPTEASYEFPAYRIYQYDYQSADVTDREAFGSSVAQVSFEGRAPDAKQITRKNVVMNLLDITSKQSFNSLLEKNPGSVLIILPDFMRTEDFRNVTKETLDQIAEAERALLDFPVTQIPIYFSYETAELKQIQEELKDLSDMSGASAVLYAGSAVLHQFSVTQKQPEVLKAQLDAIESRLDGISGSPTILVTTKMDAFASSFALARGANSAASGLGVTLEIARSLSMLFIDDSTRPQYNILFAIMPADSINYVSTRNWLDAKDKNENSATLKNIHLAICLDALGSSSDGKLYAHVSKRPADGTLGNKFLKSLEAAASVNSLELELIHKKINIQDESRKWQHERFAFKKVQIFS
;
A
#
# COMPACT_ATOMS: atom_id res chain seq x y z
N MET A 1 -10.17 13.31 -64.82
CA MET A 1 -11.33 14.20 -64.67
C MET A 1 -10.85 15.33 -63.80
N TRP A 2 -10.59 16.48 -64.41
CA TRP A 2 -9.92 17.61 -63.76
C TRP A 2 -10.92 18.33 -62.85
N LEU A 3 -10.43 18.92 -61.75
CA LEU A 3 -11.22 19.61 -60.72
C LEU A 3 -12.09 20.77 -61.24
N ASP A 4 -11.90 21.17 -62.50
CA ASP A 4 -12.61 22.27 -63.15
C ASP A 4 -14.06 21.95 -63.53
N ASP A 5 -14.43 20.66 -63.63
CA ASP A 5 -15.80 20.25 -64.01
C ASP A 5 -16.81 20.25 -62.85
N LEU A 6 -16.36 20.46 -61.59
CA LEU A 6 -17.25 20.41 -60.43
C LEU A 6 -17.83 21.78 -60.03
N PHE A 7 -17.29 22.90 -60.52
CA PHE A 7 -17.66 24.23 -60.02
C PHE A 7 -17.66 25.33 -61.11
N PRO A 8 -18.75 25.49 -61.88
CA PRO A 8 -18.89 26.59 -62.82
C PRO A 8 -19.44 27.82 -62.08
N GLY A 9 -18.59 28.81 -61.82
CA GLY A 9 -19.03 30.15 -61.42
C GLY A 9 -18.12 30.81 -60.39
N GLU A 10 -17.82 32.09 -60.61
CA GLU A 10 -16.99 32.95 -59.75
C GLU A 10 -17.53 33.03 -58.31
N TRP A 11 -17.06 32.15 -57.44
CA TRP A 11 -17.30 32.26 -56.00
C TRP A 11 -16.06 32.82 -55.33
N LYS A 12 -16.13 34.12 -54.98
CA LYS A 12 -15.23 34.72 -54.01
C LYS A 12 -15.55 34.12 -52.64
N PHE A 13 -15.00 32.93 -52.34
CA PHE A 13 -14.92 32.46 -50.97
C PHE A 13 -14.12 33.52 -50.20
N SER A 14 -14.83 34.31 -49.39
CA SER A 14 -14.18 35.19 -48.42
C SER A 14 -13.25 34.32 -47.57
N MET A 15 -11.98 34.69 -47.45
CA MET A 15 -11.03 33.99 -46.57
C MET A 15 -11.53 33.88 -45.12
N ALA A 16 -12.57 34.63 -44.75
CA ALA A 16 -13.27 34.51 -43.46
C ALA A 16 -14.16 33.25 -43.33
N VAL A 17 -14.56 32.61 -44.43
CA VAL A 17 -15.43 31.41 -44.41
C VAL A 17 -14.62 30.13 -44.18
N VAL A 18 -13.37 30.09 -44.64
CA VAL A 18 -12.44 28.96 -44.45
C VAL A 18 -12.19 28.65 -42.96
N PRO A 19 -11.89 29.61 -42.06
CA PRO A 19 -11.72 29.31 -40.63
C PRO A 19 -13.03 28.86 -39.96
N ILE A 20 -14.20 29.30 -40.45
CA ILE A 20 -15.50 28.85 -39.93
C ILE A 20 -15.74 27.38 -40.33
N PHE A 21 -15.45 27.00 -41.57
CA PHE A 21 -15.54 25.60 -42.00
C PHE A 21 -14.52 24.70 -41.29
N LEU A 22 -13.30 25.20 -41.03
CA LEU A 22 -12.30 24.48 -40.24
C LEU A 22 -12.73 24.31 -38.77
N LEU A 23 -13.42 25.29 -38.18
CA LEU A 23 -14.02 25.18 -36.84
C LEU A 23 -15.19 24.18 -36.80
N CYS A 24 -15.90 23.96 -37.90
CA CYS A 24 -16.96 22.94 -38.00
C CYS A 24 -16.43 21.51 -38.14
N ILE A 25 -15.14 21.33 -38.49
CA ILE A 25 -14.42 20.05 -38.40
C ILE A 25 -13.70 20.00 -37.05
N ALA A 26 -14.42 20.37 -35.97
CA ALA A 26 -13.90 20.18 -34.63
C ALA A 26 -13.58 18.69 -34.46
N PRO A 27 -12.35 18.30 -34.03
CA PRO A 27 -12.13 16.94 -33.59
C PRO A 27 -13.17 16.67 -32.52
N THR A 28 -13.96 15.62 -32.70
CA THR A 28 -14.95 15.17 -31.73
C THR A 28 -14.27 15.08 -30.37
N GLU A 29 -14.70 15.90 -29.40
CA GLU A 29 -14.24 15.85 -28.02
C GLU A 29 -14.66 14.49 -27.43
N ALA A 30 -13.82 13.48 -27.60
CA ALA A 30 -13.96 12.22 -26.91
C ALA A 30 -13.48 12.44 -25.48
N SER A 31 -14.42 12.64 -24.56
CA SER A 31 -14.13 12.67 -23.13
C SER A 31 -14.19 11.24 -22.59
N TYR A 32 -13.14 10.82 -21.90
CA TYR A 32 -13.07 9.53 -21.23
C TYR A 32 -13.03 9.73 -19.72
N GLU A 33 -13.92 9.05 -19.01
CA GLU A 33 -13.94 9.03 -17.56
C GLU A 33 -13.45 7.67 -17.06
N PHE A 34 -12.47 7.66 -16.17
CA PHE A 34 -11.93 6.46 -15.55
C PHE A 34 -11.62 6.69 -14.07
N PRO A 35 -11.68 5.64 -13.23
CA PRO A 35 -11.36 5.76 -11.81
C PRO A 35 -9.87 6.04 -11.61
N ALA A 36 -9.55 7.05 -10.82
CA ALA A 36 -8.19 7.41 -10.45
C ALA A 36 -8.04 7.45 -8.92
N TYR A 37 -6.95 6.87 -8.42
CA TYR A 37 -6.65 6.76 -7.00
C TYR A 37 -5.41 7.59 -6.69
N ARG A 38 -5.56 8.60 -5.85
CA ARG A 38 -4.42 9.48 -5.51
C ARG A 38 -3.43 8.75 -4.60
N ILE A 39 -2.16 9.06 -4.74
CA ILE A 39 -1.17 8.78 -3.69
C ILE A 39 -1.49 9.67 -2.47
N TYR A 40 -1.27 9.16 -1.26
CA TYR A 40 -1.48 9.94 -0.04
C TYR A 40 -0.17 10.47 0.50
N GLN A 41 -0.22 11.65 1.11
CA GLN A 41 0.83 12.08 2.01
C GLN A 41 0.66 11.36 3.35
N TYR A 42 1.76 10.84 3.89
CA TYR A 42 1.81 10.39 5.26
C TYR A 42 3.07 10.96 5.93
N ASP A 43 2.91 11.32 7.19
CA ASP A 43 3.99 11.83 8.02
C ASP A 43 4.44 10.71 8.95
N TYR A 44 5.74 10.45 8.95
CA TYR A 44 6.37 9.54 9.88
C TYR A 44 6.99 10.36 11.02
N GLN A 45 6.52 10.12 12.25
CA GLN A 45 7.13 10.71 13.46
C GLN A 45 7.94 9.64 14.19
N SER A 46 9.26 9.68 14.02
CA SER A 46 10.17 8.91 14.85
C SER A 46 10.21 9.48 16.28
N ALA A 47 10.64 8.67 17.25
CA ALA A 47 10.57 9.06 18.66
C ALA A 47 11.65 10.08 19.04
N ASP A 48 12.80 10.06 18.36
CA ASP A 48 13.97 10.88 18.71
C ASP A 48 14.31 11.98 17.68
N VAL A 49 13.68 11.98 16.50
CA VAL A 49 13.91 13.01 15.47
C VAL A 49 12.84 14.10 15.56
N THR A 50 13.25 15.34 15.82
CA THR A 50 12.37 16.53 15.82
C THR A 50 11.81 16.87 14.44
N ASP A 51 12.47 16.40 13.39
CA ASP A 51 12.04 16.58 12.00
C ASP A 51 11.08 15.47 11.58
N ARG A 52 9.89 15.88 11.11
CA ARG A 52 8.92 14.97 10.52
C ARG A 52 9.35 14.66 9.10
N GLU A 53 9.65 13.41 8.82
CA GLU A 53 9.81 12.95 7.44
C GLU A 53 8.41 12.72 6.85
N ALA A 54 8.07 13.51 5.84
CA ALA A 54 6.81 13.42 5.11
C ALA A 54 7.08 12.81 3.73
N PHE A 55 6.25 11.86 3.36
CA PHE A 55 6.33 11.12 2.09
C PHE A 55 5.04 11.29 1.30
N GLY A 56 5.09 11.12 -0.02
CA GLY A 56 3.89 11.14 -0.87
C GLY A 56 3.58 12.51 -1.51
N SER A 57 2.32 12.73 -1.87
CA SER A 57 1.86 13.94 -2.57
C SER A 57 0.86 14.75 -1.75
N SER A 58 1.06 16.07 -1.70
CA SER A 58 0.20 17.00 -0.95
C SER A 58 -0.87 17.69 -1.81
N VAL A 59 -0.91 17.45 -3.12
CA VAL A 59 -1.78 18.18 -4.08
C VAL A 59 -2.69 17.21 -4.84
N ALA A 60 -3.92 17.63 -5.12
CA ALA A 60 -4.90 16.82 -5.85
C ALA A 60 -5.21 17.32 -7.27
N GLN A 61 -5.08 18.63 -7.54
CA GLN A 61 -5.57 19.21 -8.79
C GLN A 61 -4.71 18.85 -9.99
N VAL A 62 -5.36 18.42 -11.07
CA VAL A 62 -4.72 18.12 -12.36
C VAL A 62 -5.46 18.91 -13.44
N SER A 63 -4.70 19.60 -14.30
CA SER A 63 -5.22 20.23 -15.53
C SER A 63 -4.05 20.41 -16.51
N PHE A 64 -3.59 19.30 -17.08
CA PHE A 64 -2.39 19.27 -17.90
C PHE A 64 -2.57 18.35 -19.12
N GLU A 65 -1.84 18.67 -20.19
CA GLU A 65 -1.73 17.82 -21.38
C GLU A 65 -0.82 16.62 -21.09
N GLY A 66 -1.19 15.45 -21.62
CA GLY A 66 -0.44 14.21 -21.53
C GLY A 66 0.91 14.24 -22.24
N ARG A 67 1.91 13.60 -21.63
CA ARG A 67 3.21 13.28 -22.24
C ARG A 67 3.71 11.92 -21.77
N ALA A 68 4.48 11.25 -22.63
CA ALA A 68 5.26 10.08 -22.26
C ALA A 68 6.43 10.46 -21.32
N PRO A 69 6.93 9.54 -20.47
CA PRO A 69 7.96 9.82 -19.46
C PRO A 69 9.34 10.18 -20.04
N ASP A 70 9.61 9.74 -21.27
CA ASP A 70 10.84 9.94 -22.03
C ASP A 70 10.86 11.25 -22.85
N ALA A 71 9.73 11.96 -22.91
CA ALA A 71 9.62 13.21 -23.65
C ALA A 71 10.64 14.26 -23.18
N LYS A 72 11.17 15.04 -24.13
CA LYS A 72 12.22 16.06 -23.88
C LYS A 72 11.80 17.13 -22.87
N GLN A 73 10.50 17.47 -22.82
CA GLN A 73 9.95 18.46 -21.91
C GLN A 73 8.65 17.95 -21.28
N ILE A 74 8.71 17.67 -19.98
CA ILE A 74 7.56 17.19 -19.19
C ILE A 74 7.08 18.20 -18.13
N THR A 75 7.77 19.34 -18.01
CA THR A 75 7.40 20.40 -17.06
C THR A 75 6.00 20.94 -17.38
N ARG A 76 5.11 21.00 -16.36
CA ARG A 76 3.68 21.35 -16.51
C ARG A 76 2.90 20.46 -17.49
N LYS A 77 3.29 19.20 -17.62
CA LYS A 77 2.57 18.16 -18.38
C LYS A 77 2.16 17.03 -17.44
N ASN A 78 1.12 16.28 -17.82
CA ASN A 78 0.74 15.04 -17.15
C ASN A 78 1.58 13.89 -17.72
N VAL A 79 2.49 13.34 -16.93
CA VAL A 79 3.28 12.18 -17.35
C VAL A 79 2.44 10.92 -17.19
N VAL A 80 2.22 10.18 -18.28
CA VAL A 80 1.51 8.90 -18.27
C VAL A 80 2.53 7.77 -18.40
N MET A 81 2.63 6.90 -17.40
CA MET A 81 3.62 5.81 -17.38
C MET A 81 3.05 4.53 -16.77
N ASN A 82 3.63 3.37 -17.07
CA ASN A 82 3.24 2.12 -16.42
C ASN A 82 3.94 1.97 -15.06
N LEU A 83 3.29 1.27 -14.13
CA LEU A 83 3.90 0.90 -12.86
C LEU A 83 5.22 0.14 -13.06
N LEU A 84 5.25 -0.78 -14.04
CA LEU A 84 6.42 -1.60 -14.33
C LEU A 84 7.59 -0.84 -14.97
N ASP A 85 7.35 0.39 -15.47
CA ASP A 85 8.42 1.26 -15.97
C ASP A 85 9.25 1.84 -14.80
N ILE A 86 8.73 1.77 -13.57
CA ILE A 86 9.42 2.18 -12.34
C ILE A 86 10.39 1.08 -11.91
N THR A 87 11.58 1.09 -12.51
CA THR A 87 12.61 0.06 -12.27
C THR A 87 13.40 0.27 -10.98
N SER A 88 13.48 1.51 -10.49
CA SER A 88 14.28 1.86 -9.31
C SER A 88 13.80 3.17 -8.70
N LYS A 89 14.13 3.36 -7.41
CA LYS A 89 13.91 4.64 -6.71
C LYS A 89 14.56 5.82 -7.43
N GLN A 90 15.76 5.64 -7.98
CA GLN A 90 16.48 6.69 -8.71
C GLN A 90 15.76 7.08 -10.00
N SER A 91 15.22 6.09 -10.73
CA SER A 91 14.44 6.36 -11.95
C SER A 91 13.22 7.24 -11.64
N PHE A 92 12.44 6.88 -10.61
CA PHE A 92 11.27 7.65 -10.21
C PHE A 92 11.63 9.06 -9.70
N ASN A 93 12.65 9.17 -8.85
CA ASN A 93 13.11 10.46 -8.35
C ASN A 93 13.61 11.38 -9.47
N SER A 94 14.35 10.84 -10.44
CA SER A 94 14.81 11.61 -11.61
C SER A 94 13.66 12.12 -12.48
N LEU A 95 12.53 11.41 -12.52
CA LEU A 95 11.32 11.88 -13.18
C LEU A 95 10.70 13.06 -12.41
N LEU A 96 10.63 12.97 -11.08
CA LEU A 96 10.09 14.04 -10.25
C LEU A 96 10.98 15.29 -10.26
N GLU A 97 12.30 15.14 -10.34
CA GLU A 97 13.26 16.25 -10.45
C GLU A 97 13.06 17.12 -11.71
N LYS A 98 12.53 16.53 -12.79
CA LYS A 98 12.14 17.28 -14.01
C LYS A 98 10.87 18.14 -13.81
N ASN A 99 10.27 18.08 -12.62
CA ASN A 99 9.10 18.85 -12.20
C ASN A 99 7.89 18.75 -13.14
N PRO A 100 7.37 17.52 -13.38
CA PRO A 100 6.14 17.34 -14.15
C PRO A 100 4.95 18.02 -13.48
N GLY A 101 3.93 18.37 -14.27
CA GLY A 101 2.71 18.99 -13.73
C GLY A 101 1.87 18.01 -12.93
N SER A 102 1.81 16.75 -13.37
CA SER A 102 1.20 15.63 -12.66
C SER A 102 1.78 14.31 -13.17
N VAL A 103 1.54 13.21 -12.45
CA VAL A 103 1.90 11.86 -12.91
C VAL A 103 0.68 10.94 -12.79
N LEU A 104 0.35 10.25 -13.87
CA LEU A 104 -0.61 9.15 -13.92
C LEU A 104 0.16 7.85 -14.12
N ILE A 105 0.08 6.98 -13.11
CA ILE A 105 0.69 5.64 -13.12
C ILE A 105 -0.39 4.62 -13.46
N ILE A 106 -0.19 3.89 -14.54
CA ILE A 106 -1.09 2.83 -14.98
C ILE A 106 -0.71 1.53 -14.28
N LEU A 107 -1.66 0.96 -13.55
CA LEU A 107 -1.55 -0.34 -12.88
C LEU A 107 -1.94 -1.44 -13.89
N PRO A 108 -1.15 -2.52 -14.01
CA PRO A 108 -1.50 -3.63 -14.87
C PRO A 108 -2.88 -4.21 -14.58
N ASP A 109 -3.64 -4.56 -15.62
CA ASP A 109 -5.02 -5.05 -15.47
C ASP A 109 -5.11 -6.34 -14.62
N PHE A 110 -4.10 -7.22 -14.74
CA PHE A 110 -4.04 -8.47 -13.99
C PHE A 110 -4.03 -8.27 -12.46
N MET A 111 -3.69 -7.08 -11.96
CA MET A 111 -3.70 -6.79 -10.52
C MET A 111 -5.11 -6.73 -9.91
N ARG A 112 -6.16 -6.62 -10.74
CA ARG A 112 -7.56 -6.64 -10.29
C ARG A 112 -8.34 -7.87 -10.77
N THR A 113 -7.76 -8.73 -11.60
CA THR A 113 -8.40 -9.94 -12.13
C THR A 113 -7.88 -11.20 -11.44
N GLU A 114 -8.50 -12.35 -11.73
CA GLU A 114 -8.04 -13.65 -11.24
C GLU A 114 -6.65 -14.05 -11.80
N ASP A 115 -6.19 -13.37 -12.86
CA ASP A 115 -4.90 -13.61 -13.50
C ASP A 115 -3.72 -13.28 -12.58
N PHE A 116 -3.95 -12.49 -11.52
CA PHE A 116 -2.95 -12.20 -10.48
C PHE A 116 -2.30 -13.47 -9.91
N ARG A 117 -3.04 -14.59 -9.84
CA ARG A 117 -2.51 -15.87 -9.33
C ARG A 117 -1.43 -16.50 -10.21
N ASN A 118 -1.40 -16.15 -11.49
CA ASN A 118 -0.50 -16.73 -12.49
C ASN A 118 0.70 -15.81 -12.80
N VAL A 119 0.86 -14.71 -12.05
CA VAL A 119 1.95 -13.75 -12.25
C VAL A 119 3.29 -14.40 -11.87
N THR A 120 4.31 -14.18 -12.71
CA THR A 120 5.65 -14.72 -12.46
C THR A 120 6.31 -14.04 -11.24
N LYS A 121 7.21 -14.76 -10.58
CA LYS A 121 7.99 -14.21 -9.46
C LYS A 121 8.78 -12.96 -9.86
N GLU A 122 9.33 -12.94 -11.07
CA GLU A 122 10.08 -11.80 -11.60
C GLU A 122 9.22 -10.53 -11.69
N THR A 123 7.98 -10.66 -12.18
CA THR A 123 7.03 -9.54 -12.23
C THR A 123 6.62 -9.09 -10.82
N LEU A 124 6.44 -10.02 -9.87
CA LEU A 124 6.16 -9.66 -8.47
C LEU A 124 7.32 -8.90 -7.84
N ASP A 125 8.56 -9.31 -8.12
CA ASP A 125 9.77 -8.62 -7.64
C ASP A 125 9.88 -7.20 -8.23
N GLN A 126 9.52 -7.02 -9.50
CA GLN A 126 9.44 -5.69 -10.14
C GLN A 126 8.36 -4.80 -9.52
N ILE A 127 7.17 -5.35 -9.26
CA ILE A 127 6.09 -4.62 -8.59
C ILE A 127 6.52 -4.21 -7.19
N ALA A 128 7.19 -5.10 -6.44
CA ALA A 128 7.69 -4.80 -5.10
C ALA A 128 8.76 -3.69 -5.13
N GLU A 129 9.61 -3.64 -6.16
CA GLU A 129 10.60 -2.58 -6.30
C GLU A 129 9.96 -1.23 -6.69
N ALA A 130 8.98 -1.25 -7.60
CA ALA A 130 8.19 -0.07 -7.95
C ALA A 130 7.43 0.47 -6.72
N GLU A 131 6.84 -0.40 -5.92
CA GLU A 131 6.16 -0.03 -4.67
C GLU A 131 7.12 0.62 -3.66
N ARG A 132 8.32 0.06 -3.47
CA ARG A 132 9.35 0.68 -2.61
C ARG A 132 9.71 2.09 -3.08
N ALA A 133 9.90 2.29 -4.38
CA ALA A 133 10.17 3.60 -4.95
C ALA A 133 9.02 4.60 -4.69
N LEU A 134 7.77 4.13 -4.75
CA LEU A 134 6.57 4.93 -4.52
C LEU A 134 6.27 5.20 -3.03
N LEU A 135 6.85 4.44 -2.10
CA LEU A 135 6.71 4.69 -0.67
C LEU A 135 7.81 5.58 -0.12
N ASP A 136 9.01 5.54 -0.69
CA ASP A 136 10.22 6.12 -0.08
C ASP A 136 10.66 7.45 -0.74
N PHE A 137 9.75 8.18 -1.38
CA PHE A 137 10.04 9.48 -1.99
C PHE A 137 9.55 10.65 -1.11
N PRO A 138 10.33 11.75 -1.04
CA PRO A 138 10.00 12.88 -0.18
C PRO A 138 8.71 13.57 -0.63
N VAL A 139 8.03 14.24 0.30
CA VAL A 139 6.81 14.98 0.00
C VAL A 139 6.96 15.88 -1.22
N THR A 140 6.02 15.78 -2.15
CA THR A 140 6.02 16.54 -3.40
C THR A 140 4.72 17.33 -3.60
N GLN A 141 4.84 18.47 -4.28
CA GLN A 141 3.70 19.27 -4.76
C GLN A 141 3.17 18.77 -6.11
N ILE A 142 3.68 17.66 -6.61
CA ILE A 142 3.25 17.02 -7.85
C ILE A 142 2.10 16.05 -7.52
N PRO A 143 0.88 16.25 -8.04
CA PRO A 143 -0.21 15.29 -7.90
C PRO A 143 0.12 13.99 -8.64
N ILE A 144 0.07 12.87 -7.93
CA ILE A 144 0.33 11.54 -8.47
C ILE A 144 -0.92 10.67 -8.28
N TYR A 145 -1.39 10.07 -9.37
CA TYR A 145 -2.57 9.23 -9.41
C TYR A 145 -2.26 7.86 -10.01
N PHE A 146 -3.02 6.86 -9.58
CA PHE A 146 -3.04 5.52 -10.13
C PHE A 146 -4.35 5.29 -10.88
N SER A 147 -4.31 4.57 -11.99
CA SER A 147 -5.52 4.00 -12.60
C SER A 147 -5.22 2.60 -13.11
N TYR A 148 -6.20 1.71 -13.12
CA TYR A 148 -6.02 0.40 -13.75
C TYR A 148 -6.00 0.56 -15.26
N GLU A 149 -5.20 -0.27 -15.92
CA GLU A 149 -5.13 -0.33 -17.38
C GLU A 149 -6.53 -0.58 -17.98
N THR A 150 -6.88 0.24 -18.96
CA THR A 150 -8.04 0.05 -19.83
C THR A 150 -7.59 0.12 -21.28
N ALA A 151 -8.42 -0.35 -22.22
CA ALA A 151 -8.10 -0.29 -23.64
C ALA A 151 -7.84 1.15 -24.11
N GLU A 152 -8.61 2.10 -23.57
CA GLU A 152 -8.52 3.52 -23.88
C GLU A 152 -7.24 4.13 -23.32
N LEU A 153 -6.90 3.87 -22.05
CA LEU A 153 -5.66 4.37 -21.44
C LEU A 153 -4.41 3.80 -22.13
N LYS A 154 -4.48 2.55 -22.58
CA LYS A 154 -3.42 1.92 -23.34
C LYS A 154 -3.23 2.59 -24.71
N GLN A 155 -4.33 2.84 -25.43
CA GLN A 155 -4.28 3.57 -26.69
C GLN A 155 -3.69 4.97 -26.50
N ILE A 156 -4.16 5.72 -25.48
CA ILE A 156 -3.62 7.05 -25.15
C ILE A 156 -2.12 6.97 -24.86
N GLN A 157 -1.66 5.96 -24.13
CA GLN A 157 -0.24 5.80 -23.84
C GLN A 157 0.58 5.52 -25.10
N GLU A 158 0.10 4.66 -26.00
CA GLU A 158 0.75 4.36 -27.28
C GLU A 158 0.86 5.63 -28.14
N GLU A 159 -0.23 6.39 -28.27
CA GLU A 159 -0.23 7.66 -28.99
C GLU A 159 0.73 8.69 -28.38
N LEU A 160 0.85 8.74 -27.04
CA LEU A 160 1.78 9.63 -26.35
C LEU A 160 3.25 9.24 -26.54
N LYS A 161 3.56 7.95 -26.72
CA LYS A 161 4.90 7.44 -27.03
C LYS A 161 5.28 7.75 -28.48
N ASP A 162 4.36 7.53 -29.41
CA ASP A 162 4.59 7.92 -30.81
C ASP A 162 4.89 9.41 -30.93
N LEU A 163 4.17 10.24 -30.16
CA LEU A 163 4.39 11.68 -30.08
C LEU A 163 5.76 12.08 -29.49
N SER A 164 6.34 11.31 -28.57
CA SER A 164 7.65 11.62 -27.99
C SER A 164 8.80 11.30 -28.96
N ASP A 165 8.63 10.28 -29.80
CA ASP A 165 9.60 9.88 -30.82
C ASP A 165 9.62 10.84 -32.04
N MET A 166 8.52 11.54 -32.31
CA MET A 166 8.44 12.51 -33.40
C MET A 166 9.36 13.73 -33.16
N SER A 167 10.17 14.07 -34.15
CA SER A 167 11.07 15.23 -34.08
C SER A 167 11.14 16.03 -35.39
N GLY A 168 11.49 17.31 -35.29
CA GLY A 168 11.66 18.20 -36.44
C GLY A 168 10.34 18.61 -37.11
N ALA A 169 10.33 18.67 -38.44
CA ALA A 169 9.18 19.13 -39.22
C ALA A 169 7.93 18.24 -39.07
N SER A 170 8.13 16.95 -38.77
CA SER A 170 7.03 16.00 -38.50
C SER A 170 6.25 16.38 -37.25
N ALA A 171 6.94 16.77 -36.17
CA ALA A 171 6.31 17.21 -34.92
C ALA A 171 5.50 18.52 -35.08
N VAL A 172 5.97 19.43 -35.95
CA VAL A 172 5.26 20.70 -36.23
C VAL A 172 4.00 20.48 -37.06
N LEU A 173 4.07 19.63 -38.09
CA LEU A 173 2.91 19.25 -38.89
C LEU A 173 1.88 18.51 -38.04
N TYR A 174 2.35 17.60 -37.19
CA TYR A 174 1.47 16.83 -36.30
C TYR A 174 0.87 17.71 -35.20
N ALA A 175 1.58 18.70 -34.66
CA ALA A 175 1.02 19.64 -33.68
C ALA A 175 -0.19 20.43 -34.20
N GLY A 176 -0.33 20.59 -35.52
CA GLY A 176 -1.49 21.22 -36.15
C GLY A 176 -2.70 20.30 -36.33
N SER A 177 -2.54 18.97 -36.20
CA SER A 177 -3.59 17.97 -36.42
C SER A 177 -3.76 16.96 -35.27
N ALA A 178 -2.92 17.02 -34.23
CA ALA A 178 -2.88 16.03 -33.16
C ALA A 178 -4.05 16.19 -32.19
N VAL A 179 -4.60 15.06 -31.78
CA VAL A 179 -5.49 14.97 -30.62
C VAL A 179 -4.65 15.25 -29.39
N LEU A 180 -4.89 16.38 -28.73
CA LEU A 180 -4.25 16.73 -27.48
C LEU A 180 -5.01 16.05 -26.34
N HIS A 181 -4.40 15.04 -25.73
CA HIS A 181 -4.96 14.40 -24.54
C HIS A 181 -4.81 15.32 -23.34
N GLN A 182 -5.91 15.92 -22.90
CA GLN A 182 -5.95 16.74 -21.69
C GLN A 182 -6.51 15.95 -20.52
N PHE A 183 -5.80 15.98 -19.39
CA PHE A 183 -6.22 15.32 -18.16
C PHE A 183 -6.67 16.37 -17.15
N SER A 184 -7.81 16.12 -16.52
CA SER A 184 -8.35 16.99 -15.48
C SER A 184 -8.90 16.19 -14.31
N VAL A 185 -8.64 16.65 -13.09
CA VAL A 185 -9.21 16.09 -11.85
C VAL A 185 -9.84 17.21 -11.02
N THR A 186 -11.14 17.07 -10.73
CA THR A 186 -11.94 18.06 -10.00
C THR A 186 -12.15 17.66 -8.53
N GLN A 187 -11.15 17.05 -7.88
CA GLN A 187 -11.19 16.75 -6.44
C GLN A 187 -10.78 17.96 -5.59
N LYS A 188 -11.34 18.03 -4.38
CA LYS A 188 -10.89 18.98 -3.36
C LYS A 188 -9.47 18.66 -2.92
N GLN A 189 -8.72 19.70 -2.52
CA GLN A 189 -7.40 19.52 -1.93
C GLN A 189 -7.50 18.69 -0.64
N PRO A 190 -6.49 17.83 -0.36
CA PRO A 190 -6.51 17.00 0.84
C PRO A 190 -6.45 17.83 2.11
N GLU A 191 -7.17 17.39 3.13
CA GLU A 191 -7.05 17.90 4.49
C GLU A 191 -6.31 16.89 5.36
N VAL A 192 -5.50 17.39 6.30
CA VAL A 192 -4.74 16.55 7.23
C VAL A 192 -5.70 15.95 8.25
N LEU A 193 -5.83 14.62 8.24
CA LEU A 193 -6.59 13.89 9.24
C LEU A 193 -5.70 13.54 10.44
N LYS A 194 -6.03 14.11 11.60
CA LYS A 194 -5.42 13.72 12.89
C LYS A 194 -6.40 12.83 13.64
N ALA A 195 -6.38 11.53 13.34
CA ALA A 195 -7.15 10.54 14.07
C ALA A 195 -6.23 9.71 14.97
N GLN A 196 -6.56 9.65 16.25
CA GLN A 196 -5.99 8.64 17.14
C GLN A 196 -6.89 7.41 17.07
N LEU A 197 -6.32 6.27 16.65
CA LEU A 197 -7.02 5.00 16.57
C LEU A 197 -6.68 4.19 17.82
N ASP A 198 -7.71 3.75 18.54
CA ASP A 198 -7.55 2.93 19.72
C ASP A 198 -7.55 1.43 19.35
N ALA A 199 -6.73 0.66 20.06
CA ALA A 199 -6.71 -0.79 19.91
C ALA A 199 -8.04 -1.40 20.37
N ILE A 200 -8.51 -2.43 19.64
CA ILE A 200 -9.69 -3.18 20.05
C ILE A 200 -9.22 -4.30 20.99
N GLU A 201 -9.72 -4.27 22.21
CA GLU A 201 -9.36 -5.25 23.24
C GLU A 201 -10.54 -6.16 23.59
N SER A 202 -10.23 -7.43 23.83
CA SER A 202 -11.17 -8.40 24.40
C SER A 202 -10.42 -9.36 25.32
N ARG A 203 -11.09 -9.88 26.34
CA ARG A 203 -10.45 -10.71 27.36
C ARG A 203 -11.30 -11.91 27.72
N LEU A 204 -10.65 -13.08 27.81
CA LEU A 204 -11.18 -14.29 28.40
C LEU A 204 -10.50 -14.52 29.75
N ASP A 205 -11.28 -14.48 30.82
CA ASP A 205 -10.77 -14.67 32.18
C ASP A 205 -10.72 -16.15 32.54
N GLY A 206 -9.52 -16.62 32.86
CA GLY A 206 -9.28 -17.93 33.42
C GLY A 206 -9.60 -17.95 34.92
N ILE A 207 -9.02 -18.92 35.62
CA ILE A 207 -9.13 -19.00 37.08
C ILE A 207 -8.50 -17.73 37.71
N SER A 208 -9.09 -17.22 38.80
CA SER A 208 -8.62 -15.99 39.46
C SER A 208 -7.12 -16.02 39.77
N GLY A 209 -6.42 -14.93 39.45
CA GLY A 209 -4.97 -14.80 39.65
C GLY A 209 -4.09 -15.46 38.57
N SER A 210 -4.69 -15.98 37.49
CA SER A 210 -3.94 -16.62 36.40
C SER A 210 -3.04 -15.63 35.63
N PRO A 211 -1.88 -16.09 35.11
CA PRO A 211 -1.07 -15.29 34.18
C PRO A 211 -1.82 -15.07 32.85
N THR A 212 -1.50 -13.96 32.18
CA THR A 212 -2.13 -13.57 30.91
C THR A 212 -1.27 -13.97 29.72
N ILE A 213 -1.90 -14.54 28.69
CA ILE A 213 -1.36 -14.72 27.34
C ILE A 213 -1.96 -13.64 26.45
N LEU A 214 -1.12 -12.86 25.79
CA LEU A 214 -1.54 -11.86 24.80
C LEU A 214 -1.55 -12.50 23.41
N VAL A 215 -2.66 -12.40 22.70
CA VAL A 215 -2.77 -12.67 21.27
C VAL A 215 -3.03 -11.35 20.58
N THR A 216 -2.13 -10.94 19.69
CA THR A 216 -2.18 -9.65 19.02
C THR A 216 -2.01 -9.79 17.52
N THR A 217 -2.65 -8.90 16.77
CA THR A 217 -2.53 -8.83 15.32
C THR A 217 -2.78 -7.41 14.85
N LYS A 218 -2.35 -7.08 13.63
CA LYS A 218 -2.67 -5.80 12.99
C LYS A 218 -3.92 -5.93 12.13
N MET A 219 -4.70 -4.86 12.03
CA MET A 219 -5.96 -4.83 11.27
C MET A 219 -5.84 -4.10 9.94
N ASP A 220 -4.81 -3.28 9.78
CA ASP A 220 -4.65 -2.37 8.66
C ASP A 220 -3.75 -2.92 7.57
N ALA A 221 -3.95 -2.40 6.36
CA ALA A 221 -3.09 -2.60 5.21
C ALA A 221 -2.51 -1.24 4.79
N PHE A 222 -1.30 -1.26 4.24
CA PHE A 222 -0.64 -0.05 3.79
C PHE A 222 -0.14 -0.22 2.35
N ALA A 223 -0.33 0.83 1.58
CA ALA A 223 0.11 0.98 0.21
C ALA A 223 0.29 2.48 -0.07
N SER A 224 0.95 2.83 -1.17
CA SER A 224 1.13 4.22 -1.61
C SER A 224 -0.21 4.97 -1.75
N SER A 225 -1.26 4.27 -2.18
CA SER A 225 -2.65 4.77 -2.11
C SER A 225 -3.49 3.94 -1.14
N PHE A 226 -4.08 4.59 -0.13
CA PHE A 226 -4.97 3.91 0.83
C PHE A 226 -6.19 3.26 0.18
N ALA A 227 -6.71 3.84 -0.91
CA ALA A 227 -7.85 3.27 -1.63
C ALA A 227 -7.49 1.93 -2.33
N LEU A 228 -6.21 1.74 -2.62
CA LEU A 228 -5.67 0.54 -3.26
C LEU A 228 -5.01 -0.42 -2.25
N ALA A 229 -4.95 -0.06 -0.97
CA ALA A 229 -4.34 -0.91 0.04
C ALA A 229 -5.15 -2.22 0.20
N ARG A 230 -4.51 -3.34 -0.16
CA ARG A 230 -5.06 -4.70 0.01
C ARG A 230 -4.13 -5.49 0.91
N GLY A 231 -4.63 -5.88 2.08
CA GLY A 231 -3.87 -6.63 3.08
C GLY A 231 -4.40 -8.03 3.34
N ALA A 232 -4.81 -8.76 2.29
CA ALA A 232 -5.41 -10.09 2.44
C ALA A 232 -4.47 -11.04 3.20
N ASN A 233 -3.22 -11.17 2.73
CA ASN A 233 -2.22 -11.94 3.47
C ASN A 233 -1.62 -11.11 4.60
N SER A 234 -1.20 -9.87 4.37
CA SER A 234 -0.43 -9.11 5.36
C SER A 234 -1.18 -8.79 6.64
N ALA A 235 -2.50 -8.62 6.66
CA ALA A 235 -3.25 -8.26 7.87
C ALA A 235 -4.50 -9.11 8.09
N ALA A 236 -5.36 -9.23 7.07
CA ALA A 236 -6.65 -9.90 7.19
C ALA A 236 -6.52 -11.38 7.57
N SER A 237 -5.46 -12.06 7.13
CA SER A 237 -5.20 -13.45 7.51
C SER A 237 -4.96 -13.60 9.02
N GLY A 238 -4.08 -12.78 9.60
CA GLY A 238 -3.79 -12.78 11.04
C GLY A 238 -5.01 -12.40 11.87
N LEU A 239 -5.79 -11.44 11.40
CA LEU A 239 -7.06 -11.07 12.00
C LEU A 239 -8.09 -12.21 11.96
N GLY A 240 -8.25 -12.85 10.80
CA GLY A 240 -9.15 -14.00 10.63
C GLY A 240 -8.81 -15.15 11.57
N VAL A 241 -7.52 -15.50 11.66
CA VAL A 241 -7.03 -16.51 12.61
C VAL A 241 -7.27 -16.09 14.06
N THR A 242 -7.05 -14.81 14.40
CA THR A 242 -7.30 -14.30 15.75
C THR A 242 -8.77 -14.44 16.15
N LEU A 243 -9.69 -14.08 15.27
CA LEU A 243 -11.13 -14.21 15.51
C LEU A 243 -11.55 -15.67 15.66
N GLU A 244 -10.96 -16.58 14.87
CA GLU A 244 -11.25 -18.02 14.95
C GLU A 244 -10.70 -18.66 16.23
N ILE A 245 -9.51 -18.22 16.68
CA ILE A 245 -8.96 -18.59 17.99
C ILE A 245 -9.89 -18.08 19.11
N ALA A 246 -10.33 -16.83 19.04
CA ALA A 246 -11.25 -16.26 20.03
C ALA A 246 -12.57 -17.03 20.09
N ARG A 247 -13.14 -17.40 18.93
CA ARG A 247 -14.36 -18.20 18.82
C ARG A 247 -14.17 -19.60 19.40
N SER A 248 -13.06 -20.25 19.11
CA SER A 248 -12.79 -21.61 19.59
C SER A 248 -12.51 -21.64 21.09
N LEU A 249 -11.76 -20.67 21.61
CA LEU A 249 -11.42 -20.59 23.02
C LEU A 249 -12.59 -20.10 23.87
N SER A 250 -13.49 -19.24 23.35
CA SER A 250 -14.64 -18.78 24.13
C SER A 250 -15.47 -19.97 24.66
N MET A 251 -15.65 -21.01 23.84
CA MET A 251 -16.36 -22.24 24.24
C MET A 251 -15.70 -22.95 25.43
N LEU A 252 -14.36 -22.94 25.51
CA LEU A 252 -13.60 -23.58 26.59
C LEU A 252 -13.72 -22.81 27.92
N PHE A 253 -13.92 -21.49 27.85
CA PHE A 253 -13.98 -20.60 29.00
C PHE A 253 -15.39 -20.47 29.61
N ILE A 254 -16.43 -21.00 28.94
CA ILE A 254 -17.83 -20.97 29.40
C ILE A 254 -18.02 -21.76 30.69
N ASP A 255 -17.50 -22.99 30.74
CA ASP A 255 -17.67 -23.87 31.90
C ASP A 255 -16.53 -23.67 32.92
N ASP A 256 -16.90 -23.51 34.20
CA ASP A 256 -15.95 -23.40 35.30
C ASP A 256 -15.11 -24.67 35.45
N SER A 257 -15.63 -25.84 35.04
CA SER A 257 -14.91 -27.12 35.13
C SER A 257 -13.77 -27.26 34.11
N THR A 258 -13.92 -26.61 32.95
CA THR A 258 -12.92 -26.61 31.86
C THR A 258 -12.10 -25.33 31.80
N ARG A 259 -12.36 -24.37 32.70
CA ARG A 259 -11.73 -23.05 32.67
C ARG A 259 -10.21 -23.16 32.84
N PRO A 260 -9.40 -22.64 31.89
CA PRO A 260 -7.95 -22.70 31.98
C PRO A 260 -7.36 -21.88 33.14
N GLN A 261 -6.16 -22.25 33.59
CA GLN A 261 -5.32 -21.48 34.52
C GLN A 261 -4.55 -20.34 33.83
N TYR A 262 -5.14 -19.75 32.79
CA TYR A 262 -4.55 -18.68 31.99
C TYR A 262 -5.65 -17.71 31.58
N ASN A 263 -5.38 -16.41 31.67
CA ASN A 263 -6.19 -15.39 31.02
C ASN A 263 -5.72 -15.23 29.58
N ILE A 264 -6.64 -14.91 28.67
CA ILE A 264 -6.29 -14.58 27.28
C ILE A 264 -6.74 -13.16 27.00
N LEU A 265 -5.79 -12.32 26.59
CA LEU A 265 -6.03 -10.96 26.14
C LEU A 265 -5.88 -10.94 24.63
N PHE A 266 -6.93 -10.58 23.92
CA PHE A 266 -6.90 -10.27 22.50
C PHE A 266 -6.72 -8.77 22.33
N ALA A 267 -5.76 -8.35 21.53
CA ALA A 267 -5.56 -6.95 21.17
C ALA A 267 -5.37 -6.81 19.66
N ILE A 268 -6.27 -6.11 19.00
CA ILE A 268 -6.23 -5.86 17.56
C ILE A 268 -5.76 -4.42 17.37
N MET A 269 -4.63 -4.27 16.70
CA MET A 269 -3.95 -2.99 16.55
C MET A 269 -4.31 -2.34 15.21
N PRO A 270 -4.94 -1.15 15.20
CA PRO A 270 -5.14 -0.37 13.97
C PRO A 270 -3.87 0.39 13.59
N ALA A 271 -3.66 0.70 12.30
CA ALA A 271 -2.55 1.54 11.82
C ALA A 271 -1.14 1.09 12.27
N ASP A 272 -0.92 -0.22 12.37
CA ASP A 272 0.37 -0.80 12.74
C ASP A 272 1.30 -1.00 11.53
N SER A 273 0.80 -0.87 10.30
CA SER A 273 1.63 -0.90 9.10
C SER A 273 2.60 0.29 9.03
N ILE A 274 2.30 1.39 9.71
CA ILE A 274 3.21 2.53 9.88
C ILE A 274 4.04 2.29 11.13
N ASN A 275 5.11 1.51 10.98
CA ASN A 275 6.09 1.20 12.03
C ASN A 275 5.50 0.81 13.40
N TYR A 276 4.37 0.10 13.42
CA TYR A 276 3.72 -0.35 14.66
C TYR A 276 3.45 0.76 15.67
N VAL A 277 3.05 1.94 15.19
CA VAL A 277 2.77 3.12 16.03
C VAL A 277 1.66 2.84 17.03
N SER A 278 0.63 2.08 16.64
CA SER A 278 -0.48 1.77 17.53
C SER A 278 -0.09 0.80 18.63
N THR A 279 0.66 -0.25 18.30
CA THR A 279 1.27 -1.13 19.33
C THR A 279 2.12 -0.32 20.31
N ARG A 280 2.94 0.63 19.82
CA ARG A 280 3.74 1.50 20.70
C ARG A 280 2.85 2.32 21.62
N ASN A 281 1.88 3.05 21.07
CA ASN A 281 0.99 3.90 21.84
C ASN A 281 0.16 3.10 22.86
N TRP A 282 -0.27 1.90 22.48
CA TRP A 282 -0.97 0.96 23.35
C TRP A 282 -0.10 0.50 24.51
N LEU A 283 1.14 0.08 24.24
CA LEU A 283 2.11 -0.29 25.26
C LEU A 283 2.39 0.87 26.22
N ASP A 284 2.60 2.08 25.71
CA ASP A 284 2.86 3.27 26.52
C ASP A 284 1.65 3.63 27.39
N ALA A 285 0.43 3.53 26.85
CA ALA A 285 -0.80 3.78 27.59
C ALA A 285 -1.00 2.76 28.72
N LYS A 286 -0.68 1.48 28.48
CA LYS A 286 -0.77 0.43 29.49
C LYS A 286 0.35 0.49 30.53
N ASP A 287 1.47 1.13 30.24
CA ASP A 287 2.58 1.36 31.17
C ASP A 287 2.33 2.56 32.08
N LYS A 288 1.78 3.67 31.53
CA LYS A 288 1.44 4.89 32.28
C LYS A 288 0.29 4.71 33.25
N ASN A 289 -0.65 3.83 32.94
CA ASN A 289 -1.70 3.45 33.87
C ASN A 289 -1.11 2.51 34.92
N GLU A 290 -0.60 3.04 36.05
CA GLU A 290 0.00 2.24 37.15
C GLU A 290 -0.95 1.14 37.70
N ASN A 291 -2.26 1.29 37.51
CA ASN A 291 -3.29 0.30 37.84
C ASN A 291 -3.45 -0.83 36.81
N SER A 292 -2.78 -0.76 35.66
CA SER A 292 -2.76 -1.80 34.63
C SER A 292 -1.77 -2.90 35.02
N ALA A 293 -2.16 -3.75 35.97
CA ALA A 293 -1.51 -5.04 36.23
C ALA A 293 -1.40 -5.92 34.96
N THR A 294 -2.10 -5.54 33.90
CA THR A 294 -2.18 -6.23 32.60
C THR A 294 -0.81 -6.49 31.99
N LEU A 295 0.05 -5.49 31.77
CA LEU A 295 1.35 -5.73 31.12
C LEU A 295 2.29 -6.59 31.97
N LYS A 296 2.34 -6.32 33.28
CA LYS A 296 3.16 -7.10 34.23
C LYS A 296 2.67 -8.55 34.36
N ASN A 297 1.38 -8.79 34.09
CA ASN A 297 0.79 -10.13 34.09
C ASN A 297 0.87 -10.84 32.73
N ILE A 298 1.32 -10.20 31.65
CA ILE A 298 1.53 -10.87 30.37
C ILE A 298 2.83 -11.66 30.43
N HIS A 299 2.70 -12.99 30.43
CA HIS A 299 3.84 -13.91 30.51
C HIS A 299 4.25 -14.45 29.13
N LEU A 300 3.34 -14.37 28.16
CA LEU A 300 3.54 -14.81 26.79
C LEU A 300 2.76 -13.87 25.85
N ALA A 301 3.40 -13.41 24.79
CA ALA A 301 2.74 -12.67 23.71
C ALA A 301 2.90 -13.43 22.38
N ILE A 302 1.84 -13.47 21.59
CA ILE A 302 1.76 -14.12 20.29
C ILE A 302 1.26 -13.07 19.30
N CYS A 303 2.13 -12.64 18.41
CA CYS A 303 1.80 -11.80 17.27
C CYS A 303 1.41 -12.70 16.10
N LEU A 304 0.28 -12.46 15.46
CA LEU A 304 -0.16 -13.21 14.28
C LEU A 304 -0.04 -12.30 13.05
N ASP A 305 0.80 -12.68 12.09
CA ASP A 305 1.06 -11.94 10.85
C ASP A 305 1.18 -12.91 9.66
N ALA A 306 0.71 -12.50 8.48
CA ALA A 306 0.91 -13.20 7.20
C ALA A 306 0.62 -14.72 7.18
N LEU A 307 -0.47 -15.17 7.81
CA LEU A 307 -0.84 -16.59 7.95
C LEU A 307 -1.70 -17.14 6.80
N GLY A 308 -2.00 -16.34 5.78
CA GLY A 308 -2.93 -16.69 4.71
C GLY A 308 -2.31 -17.48 3.55
N SER A 309 -1.00 -17.33 3.32
CA SER A 309 -0.29 -18.02 2.24
C SER A 309 1.20 -18.13 2.58
N SER A 310 1.77 -19.34 2.46
CA SER A 310 3.21 -19.59 2.46
C SER A 310 3.66 -20.14 1.11
N SER A 311 4.80 -19.66 0.61
CA SER A 311 5.34 -20.06 -0.69
C SER A 311 5.92 -21.48 -0.69
N ASP A 312 6.30 -21.98 0.48
CA ASP A 312 6.95 -23.26 0.71
C ASP A 312 6.13 -24.21 1.59
N GLY A 313 4.89 -23.84 1.93
CA GLY A 313 4.00 -24.65 2.75
C GLY A 313 4.38 -24.69 4.24
N LYS A 314 5.34 -23.88 4.70
CA LYS A 314 5.80 -23.86 6.09
C LYS A 314 5.07 -22.82 6.93
N LEU A 315 5.04 -23.06 8.24
CA LEU A 315 4.69 -22.08 9.26
C LEU A 315 5.98 -21.60 9.94
N TYR A 316 6.13 -20.28 10.03
CA TYR A 316 7.30 -19.68 10.65
C TYR A 316 6.95 -19.16 12.04
N ALA A 317 7.79 -19.48 13.03
CA ALA A 317 7.71 -18.91 14.36
C ALA A 317 8.95 -18.04 14.60
N HIS A 318 8.74 -16.73 14.66
CA HIS A 318 9.81 -15.78 14.90
C HIS A 318 9.96 -15.47 16.39
N VAL A 319 11.19 -15.57 16.90
CA VAL A 319 11.50 -15.24 18.29
C VAL A 319 12.72 -14.34 18.40
N SER A 320 12.66 -13.37 19.31
CA SER A 320 13.78 -12.49 19.64
C SER A 320 14.78 -13.13 20.60
N LYS A 321 14.28 -14.03 21.45
CA LYS A 321 15.06 -14.84 22.40
C LYS A 321 14.43 -16.22 22.46
N ARG A 322 15.26 -17.25 22.28
CA ARG A 322 14.80 -18.64 22.42
C ARG A 322 14.24 -18.87 23.83
N PRO A 323 13.05 -19.47 23.96
CA PRO A 323 12.47 -19.77 25.26
C PRO A 323 13.37 -20.75 26.04
N ALA A 324 13.63 -20.45 27.32
CA ALA A 324 14.40 -21.35 28.17
C ALA A 324 13.58 -22.59 28.58
N ASP A 325 14.26 -23.66 28.99
CA ASP A 325 13.61 -24.86 29.48
C ASP A 325 12.68 -24.62 30.67
N GLY A 326 11.49 -25.22 30.63
CA GLY A 326 10.45 -25.06 31.65
C GLY A 326 9.60 -23.78 31.56
N THR A 327 9.97 -22.79 30.74
CA THR A 327 9.20 -21.56 30.57
C THR A 327 7.87 -21.78 29.83
N LEU A 328 6.89 -20.88 30.04
CA LEU A 328 5.61 -20.92 29.32
C LEU A 328 5.81 -20.88 27.81
N GLY A 329 6.77 -20.08 27.31
CA GLY A 329 7.09 -20.03 25.89
C GLY A 329 7.64 -21.34 25.34
N ASN A 330 8.45 -22.08 26.09
CA ASN A 330 8.93 -23.39 25.64
C ASN A 330 7.79 -24.41 25.64
N LYS A 331 6.91 -24.39 26.65
CA LYS A 331 5.70 -25.24 26.66
C LYS A 331 4.82 -24.93 25.45
N PHE A 332 4.60 -23.66 25.14
CA PHE A 332 3.87 -23.22 23.95
C PHE A 332 4.53 -23.73 22.66
N LEU A 333 5.83 -23.53 22.51
CA LEU A 333 6.58 -23.98 21.32
C LEU A 333 6.47 -25.50 21.12
N LYS A 334 6.67 -26.29 22.17
CA LYS A 334 6.52 -27.76 22.09
C LYS A 334 5.10 -28.20 21.73
N SER A 335 4.08 -27.53 22.29
CA SER A 335 2.69 -27.78 21.93
C SER A 335 2.41 -27.41 20.48
N LEU A 336 3.00 -26.32 19.98
CA LEU A 336 2.87 -25.88 18.60
C LEU A 336 3.57 -26.85 17.64
N GLU A 337 4.78 -27.31 17.95
CA GLU A 337 5.50 -28.35 17.19
C GLU A 337 4.70 -29.66 17.12
N ALA A 338 4.12 -30.09 18.24
CA ALA A 338 3.27 -31.27 18.29
C ALA A 338 1.99 -31.10 17.45
N ALA A 339 1.33 -29.94 17.55
CA ALA A 339 0.15 -29.64 16.74
C ALA A 339 0.48 -29.55 15.24
N ALA A 340 1.60 -28.95 14.87
CA ALA A 340 2.07 -28.87 13.49
C ALA A 340 2.33 -30.28 12.92
N SER A 341 3.00 -31.14 13.68
CA SER A 341 3.26 -32.54 13.31
C SER A 341 1.97 -33.32 13.06
N VAL A 342 0.97 -33.20 13.95
CA VAL A 342 -0.35 -33.84 13.78
C VAL A 342 -1.06 -33.36 12.51
N ASN A 343 -0.88 -32.10 12.13
CA ASN A 343 -1.51 -31.51 10.96
C ASN A 343 -0.65 -31.60 9.69
N SER A 344 0.45 -32.37 9.71
CA SER A 344 1.39 -32.47 8.57
C SER A 344 1.91 -31.11 8.08
N LEU A 345 2.07 -30.16 9.00
CA LEU A 345 2.64 -28.83 8.75
C LEU A 345 4.09 -28.81 9.25
N GLU A 346 4.99 -28.24 8.44
CA GLU A 346 6.37 -28.00 8.85
C GLU A 346 6.44 -26.66 9.60
N LEU A 347 6.89 -26.70 10.86
CA LEU A 347 7.14 -25.51 11.68
C LEU A 347 8.63 -25.19 11.70
N GLU A 348 9.01 -23.98 11.30
CA GLU A 348 10.38 -23.49 11.35
C GLU A 348 10.53 -22.37 12.39
N LEU A 349 11.38 -22.59 13.40
CA LEU A 349 11.70 -21.58 14.42
C LEU A 349 12.84 -20.68 13.94
N ILE A 350 12.52 -19.42 13.63
CA ILE A 350 13.48 -18.41 13.23
C ILE A 350 13.84 -17.53 14.44
N HIS A 351 15.09 -17.60 14.87
CA HIS A 351 15.61 -16.72 15.91
C HIS A 351 16.35 -15.53 15.28
N LYS A 352 15.85 -14.33 15.51
CA LYS A 352 16.48 -13.09 15.04
C LYS A 352 16.68 -12.12 16.19
N LYS A 353 17.94 -11.73 16.41
CA LYS A 353 18.27 -10.72 17.40
C LYS A 353 17.77 -9.35 16.93
N ILE A 354 17.05 -8.66 17.81
CA ILE A 354 16.49 -7.33 17.53
C ILE A 354 17.59 -6.29 17.79
N ASN A 355 17.76 -5.36 16.86
CA ASN A 355 18.56 -4.16 17.10
C ASN A 355 17.71 -3.12 17.82
N ILE A 356 17.88 -2.99 19.13
CA ILE A 356 17.09 -2.08 19.96
C ILE A 356 17.29 -0.61 19.52
N GLN A 357 18.44 -0.27 18.94
CA GLN A 357 18.76 1.09 18.49
C GLN A 357 18.12 1.46 17.15
N ASP A 358 17.61 0.49 16.39
CA ASP A 358 16.90 0.76 15.14
C ASP A 358 15.51 1.30 15.43
N GLU A 359 15.15 2.46 14.87
CA GLU A 359 13.82 3.04 15.02
C GLU A 359 12.78 2.36 14.13
N SER A 360 13.21 1.84 12.98
CA SER A 360 12.38 1.11 12.04
C SER A 360 12.25 -0.33 12.49
N ARG A 361 11.02 -0.76 12.78
CA ARG A 361 10.73 -2.12 13.23
C ARG A 361 10.18 -2.93 12.08
N LYS A 362 10.70 -4.16 11.93
CA LYS A 362 10.27 -5.08 10.86
C LYS A 362 9.11 -5.98 11.29
N TRP A 363 8.94 -6.17 12.60
CA TRP A 363 7.86 -6.98 13.15
C TRP A 363 7.26 -6.36 14.40
N GLN A 364 5.98 -6.66 14.63
CA GLN A 364 5.22 -6.16 15.77
C GLN A 364 5.86 -6.56 17.10
N HIS A 365 6.36 -7.80 17.20
CA HIS A 365 7.00 -8.34 18.40
C HIS A 365 8.25 -7.54 18.83
N GLU A 366 8.87 -6.78 17.94
CA GLU A 366 10.03 -5.95 18.29
C GLU A 366 9.66 -4.80 19.23
N ARG A 367 8.42 -4.29 19.15
CA ARG A 367 7.91 -3.26 20.07
C ARG A 367 7.79 -3.76 21.51
N PHE A 368 7.55 -5.05 21.68
CA PHE A 368 7.40 -5.66 22.99
C PHE A 368 8.73 -6.12 23.61
N ALA A 369 9.82 -6.17 22.85
CA ALA A 369 11.14 -6.59 23.34
C ALA A 369 11.65 -5.76 24.53
N PHE A 370 11.21 -4.51 24.63
CA PHE A 370 11.52 -3.61 25.75
C PHE A 370 10.90 -4.03 27.09
N LYS A 371 9.89 -4.92 27.08
CA LYS A 371 9.07 -5.23 28.26
C LYS A 371 9.38 -6.58 28.93
N LYS A 372 10.49 -7.26 28.56
CA LYS A 372 10.91 -8.58 29.12
C LYS A 372 9.86 -9.69 29.05
N VAL A 373 8.91 -9.59 28.12
CA VAL A 373 7.90 -10.62 27.84
C VAL A 373 8.49 -11.67 26.88
N GLN A 374 8.09 -12.94 27.00
CA GLN A 374 8.42 -13.96 26.00
C GLN A 374 7.45 -13.85 24.82
N ILE A 375 7.97 -13.81 23.59
CA ILE A 375 7.17 -13.38 22.43
C ILE A 375 7.44 -14.26 21.22
N PHE A 376 6.37 -14.56 20.50
CA PHE A 376 6.36 -15.24 19.22
C PHE A 376 5.66 -14.37 18.19
N SER A 377 6.07 -14.46 16.93
CA SER A 377 5.42 -13.82 15.80
C SER A 377 5.31 -14.76 14.61
#